data_AF-A0A6P0HZN4-F1
#
_entry.id   AF-A0A6P0HZN4-F1
#
_cell.length_a   1.000
_cell.length_b   1.000
_cell.length_c   1.000
_cell.angle_alpha   90.00
_cell.angle_beta   90.00
_cell.angle_gamma   90.00
#
_symmetry.space_group_name_H-M   'P 1'
#
loop_
_entity.id
_entity.type
_entity.pdbx_description
1 polymer ?
#
loop_
_entity_poly.entity_id
_entity_poly.type
_entity_poly.pdbx_seq_one_letter_code
_entity_poly.pdbx_strand_id
1 'polypeptide(L)' 'MFILSGYEYFLGFLLISSLVPVIALTASKLLRPKTRGPERRTTYESGVEPIGGAWIQFN' A
#
# COMPACT_ATOMS: atom_id res chain seq x y z
N MET A 1 4.50 -36.95 4.74
CA MET A 1 5.89 -36.45 4.64
C MET A 1 5.92 -35.43 3.51
N PHE A 2 6.48 -34.24 3.72
CA PHE A 2 6.63 -33.23 2.67
C PHE A 2 7.83 -33.66 1.79
N ILE A 3 7.58 -34.11 0.55
CA ILE A 3 8.59 -34.72 -0.36
C ILE A 3 8.86 -33.78 -1.55
N LEU A 4 8.81 -32.46 -1.33
CA LEU A 4 9.06 -31.46 -2.36
C LEU A 4 10.43 -30.83 -2.13
N SER A 5 11.35 -31.02 -3.06
CA SER A 5 12.67 -30.37 -3.06
C SER A 5 12.61 -29.00 -3.74
N GLY A 6 13.33 -28.00 -3.22
CA GLY A 6 13.50 -26.70 -3.87
C GLY A 6 12.50 -25.61 -3.44
N TYR A 7 11.50 -25.94 -2.63
CA TYR A 7 10.53 -24.96 -2.11
C TYR A 7 11.13 -24.02 -1.06
N GLU A 8 12.25 -24.40 -0.44
CA GLU A 8 13.05 -23.55 0.42
C GLU A 8 13.55 -22.29 -0.29
N TYR A 9 13.93 -22.41 -1.58
CA TYR A 9 14.33 -21.26 -2.39
C TYR A 9 13.13 -20.36 -2.71
N PHE A 10 11.98 -20.96 -3.05
CA PHE A 10 10.75 -20.22 -3.26
C PHE A 10 10.33 -19.46 -2.00
N LEU A 11 10.36 -20.12 -0.83
CA LEU A 11 10.06 -19.49 0.45
C LEU A 11 11.03 -18.35 0.76
N GLY A 12 12.34 -18.56 0.58
CA GLY A 12 13.35 -17.53 0.75
C GLY A 12 13.12 -16.33 -0.17
N PHE A 13 12.81 -16.58 -1.45
CA PHE A 13 12.48 -15.53 -2.40
C PHE A 13 11.22 -14.76 -2.01
N LEU A 14 10.16 -15.46 -1.60
CA LEU A 14 8.91 -14.84 -1.16
C LEU A 14 9.15 -13.94 0.07
N LEU A 15 9.94 -14.41 1.05
CA LEU A 15 10.27 -13.63 2.23
C LEU A 15 11.08 -12.37 1.87
N ILE A 16 12.12 -12.50 1.05
CA ILE A 16 12.96 -11.37 0.66
C ILE A 16 12.16 -10.35 -0.16
N SER A 17 11.45 -10.81 -1.19
CA SER A 17 10.64 -9.94 -2.06
C SER A 17 9.50 -9.25 -1.33
N SER A 18 8.92 -9.88 -0.30
CA SER A 18 7.93 -9.24 0.58
C SER A 18 8.57 -8.24 1.55
N LEU A 19 9.80 -8.48 2.00
CA LEU A 19 10.48 -7.63 2.97
C LEU A 19 10.98 -6.32 2.34
N VAL A 20 11.43 -6.36 1.09
CA VAL A 20 11.91 -5.18 0.34
C VAL A 20 10.92 -4.00 0.36
N PRO A 21 9.64 -4.13 -0.04
CA PRO A 21 8.69 -3.02 -0.01
C PRO A 21 8.40 -2.54 1.41
N VAL A 22 8.40 -3.43 2.41
CA VAL A 22 8.21 -3.04 3.82
C VAL A 22 9.35 -2.16 4.30
N ILE A 23 10.61 -2.52 4.02
CA ILE A 23 11.78 -1.72 4.37
C ILE A 23 11.75 -0.38 3.63
N ALA A 24 11.47 -0.39 2.32
CA ALA A 24 11.39 0.82 1.52
C ALA A 24 10.33 1.81 2.06
N LEU A 25 9.11 1.34 2.30
CA LEU A 25 8.03 2.17 2.84
C LEU A 25 8.32 2.65 4.26
N THR A 26 8.99 1.84 5.08
CA THR A 26 9.38 2.21 6.45
C THR A 26 10.45 3.31 6.44
N ALA A 27 11.48 3.17 5.60
CA ALA A 27 12.50 4.20 5.41
C ALA A 27 11.88 5.50 4.90
N SER A 28 11.01 5.44 3.88
CA SER A 28 10.27 6.61 3.37
C SER A 28 9.40 7.25 4.46
N LYS A 29 8.72 6.45 5.29
CA LYS A 29 7.88 6.95 6.40
C LYS A 29 8.72 7.66 7.48
N LEU A 30 9.94 7.17 7.75
CA LEU A 30 10.84 7.77 8.73
C LEU A 30 11.43 9.09 8.25
N LEU A 31 11.83 9.16 6.97
CA LEU A 31 12.51 10.33 6.39
C LEU A 31 11.55 11.43 5.91
N ARG A 32 10.31 11.11 5.55
CA ARG A 32 9.38 12.10 4.98
C ARG A 32 8.97 13.19 5.99
N PRO A 33 8.73 14.44 5.54
CA PRO A 33 8.13 15.47 6.38
C PRO A 33 6.77 15.07 6.96
N LYS A 34 6.53 15.42 8.23
CA LYS A 34 5.26 15.18 8.90
C LYS A 34 4.37 16.44 8.82
N THR A 35 3.63 16.61 7.74
CA THR A 35 2.59 17.67 7.66
C THR A 35 1.25 17.14 8.18
N ARG A 36 0.55 17.93 9.01
CA ARG A 36 -0.66 17.49 9.75
C ARG A 36 -1.87 18.41 9.55
N GLY A 37 -2.16 18.81 8.32
CA GLY A 37 -3.38 19.58 8.01
C GLY A 37 -4.59 18.66 7.78
N PRO A 38 -5.80 19.01 8.26
CA PRO A 38 -7.03 18.25 7.99
C PRO A 38 -7.36 18.19 6.49
N GLU A 39 -7.07 19.26 5.73
CA GLU A 39 -7.32 19.34 4.29
C GLU A 39 -6.61 18.24 3.48
N ARG A 40 -5.41 17.81 3.89
CA ARG A 40 -4.65 16.73 3.22
C ARG A 40 -5.26 15.34 3.41
N ARG A 41 -6.32 15.22 4.21
CA ARG A 41 -7.09 13.99 4.45
C ARG A 41 -8.44 14.01 3.73
N THR A 42 -8.68 15.01 2.89
CA THR A 42 -9.83 15.04 1.98
C THR A 42 -9.52 14.22 0.73
N THR A 43 -10.57 13.74 0.07
CA THR A 43 -10.42 13.06 -1.23
C THR A 43 -10.15 14.09 -2.31
N TYR A 44 -9.36 13.73 -3.31
CA TYR A 44 -9.15 14.60 -4.47
C TYR A 44 -10.46 14.79 -5.24
N GLU A 45 -10.81 16.04 -5.49
CA GLU A 45 -11.89 16.47 -6.37
C GLU A 45 -11.34 17.55 -7.32
N SER A 46 -12.00 17.75 -8.45
CA SER A 46 -11.62 18.63 -9.58
C SER A 46 -11.62 20.15 -9.26
N GLY A 47 -11.34 20.54 -8.02
CA GLY A 47 -11.32 21.92 -7.53
C GLY A 47 -12.64 22.38 -6.93
N VAL A 48 -13.58 21.46 -6.70
CA VAL A 48 -14.91 21.74 -6.14
C VAL A 48 -15.21 20.83 -4.94
N GLU A 49 -16.27 21.14 -4.20
CA GLU A 49 -16.78 20.22 -3.17
C GLU A 49 -17.43 18.99 -3.85
N PRO A 50 -17.23 17.77 -3.33
CA PRO A 50 -17.92 16.59 -3.84
C PRO A 50 -19.44 16.73 -3.64
N ILE A 51 -20.20 16.64 -4.73
CA ILE A 51 -21.68 16.76 -4.72
C ILE A 51 -22.30 15.50 -5.32
N GLY A 52 -23.40 15.04 -4.73
CA GLY A 52 -24.08 13.80 -5.10
C GLY A 52 -23.76 12.68 -4.10
N GLY A 53 -23.93 11.42 -4.50
CA GLY A 53 -23.49 10.29 -3.69
C GLY A 53 -22.59 9.34 -4.47
N ALA A 54 -21.69 8.70 -3.72
CA ALA A 54 -20.68 7.79 -4.25
C ALA A 54 -21.27 6.39 -4.50
N TRP A 55 -22.33 6.31 -5.31
CA TRP A 55 -22.91 5.03 -5.74
C TRP A 55 -22.48 4.71 -7.18
N ILE A 56 -22.24 3.42 -7.42
CA ILE A 56 -21.98 2.87 -8.75
C ILE A 56 -23.14 1.91 -9.07
N GLN A 57 -23.61 1.93 -10.31
CA GLN A 57 -24.58 0.93 -10.77
C GLN A 57 -23.88 -0.43 -10.91
N PHE A 58 -24.40 -1.46 -10.25
CA PHE A 58 -23.92 -2.83 -10.43
C PHE A 58 -24.32 -3.37 -11.81
N ASN A 59 -23.40 -4.05 -12.48
CA ASN A 59 -23.56 -4.69 -13.79
C ASN A 59 -23.26 -6.18 -13.67
#